data_AF-A0A537R9Y7-F1
#
_entry.id   AF-A0A537R9Y7-F1
#
_cell.length_a   1.000
_cell.length_b   1.000
_cell.length_c   1.000
_cell.angle_alpha   90.00
_cell.angle_beta   90.00
_cell.angle_gamma   90.00
#
_symmetry.space_group_name_H-M   'P 1'
#
loop_
_entity.id
_entity.type
_entity.pdbx_description
1 polymer ?
#
loop_
_entity_poly.entity_id
_entity_poly.type
_entity_poly.pdbx_seq_one_letter_code
_entity_poly.pdbx_strand_id
1 'polypeptide(L)' 'MTPIDMPIEGPSVWTRRDVHPEDYRVELSAACLDEIRRAADEVREFPLPTILRRPDDFAMPACRREMAR' A
#
# COMPACT_ATOMS: atom_id res chain seq x y z
N MET A 1 -23.59 22.23 -0.32
CA MET A 1 -22.71 21.43 0.54
C MET A 1 -23.32 21.47 1.93
N THR A 2 -23.84 20.35 2.41
CA THR A 2 -24.55 20.30 3.70
C THR A 2 -23.53 20.36 4.84
N PRO A 3 -23.75 21.17 5.89
CA PRO A 3 -22.85 21.20 7.04
C PRO A 3 -22.79 19.84 7.75
N ILE A 4 -21.61 19.51 8.31
CA ILE A 4 -21.44 18.35 9.19
C ILE A 4 -21.86 18.81 10.59
N ASP A 5 -23.03 18.34 11.03
CA ASP A 5 -23.63 18.73 12.32
C ASP A 5 -23.48 17.65 13.41
N MET A 6 -22.76 16.56 13.10
CA MET A 6 -22.50 15.45 14.02
C MET A 6 -21.01 15.10 14.04
N PRO A 7 -20.49 14.58 15.18
CA PRO A 7 -19.15 14.05 15.24
C PRO A 7 -18.94 12.96 14.19
N ILE A 8 -17.78 12.98 13.53
CA ILE A 8 -17.36 11.89 12.66
C ILE A 8 -16.87 10.78 13.57
N GLU A 9 -17.27 9.55 13.27
CA GLU A 9 -16.85 8.36 13.99
C GLU A 9 -16.09 7.43 13.04
N GLY A 10 -15.20 6.61 13.59
CA GLY A 10 -14.49 5.56 12.87
C GLY A 10 -12.97 5.64 12.97
N PRO A 11 -12.24 4.65 12.41
CA PRO A 11 -10.78 4.51 12.57
C PRO A 11 -9.97 5.69 12.05
N SER A 12 -10.52 6.45 11.09
CA SER A 12 -9.89 7.66 10.55
C SER A 12 -9.97 8.87 11.49
N VAL A 13 -10.73 8.78 12.58
CA VAL A 13 -10.88 9.83 13.60
C VAL A 13 -9.95 9.51 14.76
N TRP A 14 -8.69 9.91 14.62
CA TRP A 14 -7.65 9.64 15.61
C TRP A 14 -6.99 10.92 16.10
N THR A 15 -6.45 10.84 17.30
CA THR A 15 -5.52 11.80 17.89
C THR A 15 -4.17 11.11 18.09
N ARG A 16 -3.14 11.86 18.49
CA ARG A 16 -1.79 11.30 18.70
C ARG A 16 -1.76 10.05 19.59
N ARG A 17 -2.64 9.97 20.59
CA ARG A 17 -2.66 8.85 21.55
C ARG A 17 -3.26 7.56 20.98
N ASP A 18 -4.00 7.66 19.87
CA ASP A 18 -4.72 6.55 19.26
C ASP A 18 -3.88 5.87 18.16
N VAL A 19 -2.69 6.40 17.86
CA VAL A 19 -1.81 5.91 16.79
C VAL A 19 -0.61 5.20 17.41
N HIS A 20 -0.57 3.89 17.24
CA HIS A 20 0.57 3.07 17.64
C HIS A 20 1.32 2.55 16.41
N PRO A 21 2.66 2.55 16.40
CA PRO A 21 3.44 2.10 15.23
C PRO A 21 3.06 0.71 14.73
N GLU A 22 2.71 -0.21 15.63
CA GLU A 22 2.28 -1.57 15.33
C GLU A 22 1.01 -1.66 14.47
N ASP A 23 0.15 -0.64 14.50
CA ASP A 23 -1.10 -0.61 13.73
C ASP A 23 -0.89 -0.19 12.26
N TYR A 24 0.26 0.44 11.96
CA TYR A 24 0.52 1.06 10.66
C TYR A 24 1.83 0.62 10.01
N ARG A 25 2.61 -0.24 10.68
CA ARG A 25 3.87 -0.75 10.17
C ARG A 25 3.69 -2.17 9.63
N VAL A 26 3.90 -2.31 8.33
CA VAL A 26 3.91 -3.61 7.65
C VAL A 26 5.35 -4.08 7.47
N GLU A 27 5.68 -5.21 8.08
CA GLU A 27 6.97 -5.89 7.87
C GLU A 27 6.91 -6.71 6.57
N LEU A 28 7.87 -6.48 5.67
CA LEU A 28 7.89 -7.17 4.38
C LEU A 28 8.71 -8.46 4.47
N SER A 29 8.10 -9.58 4.10
CA SER A 29 8.81 -10.86 3.97
C SER A 29 9.86 -10.82 2.87
N ALA A 30 10.86 -11.71 2.93
CA ALA A 30 11.88 -11.82 1.89
C ALA A 30 11.28 -12.04 0.49
N ALA A 31 10.26 -12.89 0.40
CA ALA A 31 9.52 -13.12 -0.85
C ALA A 31 8.86 -11.83 -1.39
N CYS A 32 8.29 -11.00 -0.52
CA CYS A 32 7.74 -9.70 -0.90
C CYS A 32 8.83 -8.76 -1.44
N LEU A 33 9.99 -8.71 -0.79
CA LEU A 33 11.11 -7.89 -1.24
C LEU A 33 11.66 -8.35 -2.60
N ASP A 34 11.72 -9.65 -2.84
CA ASP A 34 12.17 -10.22 -4.11
C ASP A 34 11.20 -9.90 -5.25
N GLU A 35 9.89 -9.92 -4.99
CA GLU A 35 8.87 -9.45 -5.95
C GLU A 35 9.07 -7.99 -6.33
N ILE A 36 9.32 -7.11 -5.35
CA ILE A 36 9.55 -5.68 -5.58
C ILE A 36 10.80 -5.46 -6.43
N ARG A 37 11.89 -6.16 -6.12
CA ARG A 37 13.15 -6.06 -6.88
C ARG A 37 12.95 -6.49 -8.33
N ARG A 38 12.31 -7.64 -8.57
CA ARG A 38 12.00 -8.13 -9.92
C ARG A 38 11.14 -7.14 -10.71
N ALA A 39 10.09 -6.61 -10.10
CA ALA A 39 9.24 -5.61 -10.76
C ALA A 39 10.03 -4.33 -11.10
N ALA A 40 10.92 -3.89 -10.21
CA ALA A 40 11.79 -2.74 -10.46
C ALA A 40 12.77 -2.99 -11.61
N ASP A 41 13.33 -4.20 -11.71
CA ASP A 41 14.21 -4.58 -12.81
C ASP A 41 13.46 -4.61 -14.15
N GLU A 42 12.25 -5.17 -14.18
CA GLU A 42 11.38 -5.17 -15.37
C GLU A 42 11.02 -3.75 -15.83
N VAL A 43 10.69 -2.86 -14.89
CA VAL A 43 10.39 -1.44 -15.19
C VAL A 43 11.58 -0.73 -15.80
N ARG A 44 12.81 -1.06 -15.37
CA ARG A 44 14.05 -0.48 -15.92
C ARG A 44 14.37 -1.04 -17.29
N GLU A 45 14.16 -2.34 -17.51
CA GLU A 45 14.41 -3.00 -18.79
C GLU A 45 13.40 -2.54 -19.87
N PHE A 46 12.14 -2.40 -19.50
CA PHE A 46 11.05 -2.01 -20.40
C PHE A 46 10.35 -0.73 -19.90
N PRO A 47 10.93 0.45 -20.16
CA PRO A 47 10.38 1.72 -19.71
C PRO A 47 9.12 2.09 -20.49
N LEU A 48 7.98 2.06 -19.79
CA LEU A 48 6.70 2.61 -20.22
C LEU A 48 6.32 3.81 -19.32
N PRO A 49 5.62 4.82 -19.86
CA PRO A 49 4.97 5.85 -19.06
C PRO A 49 4.11 5.24 -17.95
N THR A 50 4.18 5.80 -16.74
CA THR A 50 3.46 5.28 -15.57
C THR A 50 1.95 5.16 -15.80
N ILE A 51 1.35 6.07 -16.57
CA ILE A 51 -0.10 6.06 -16.88
C ILE A 51 -0.54 4.86 -17.72
N LEU A 52 0.40 4.20 -18.41
CA LEU A 52 0.13 2.98 -19.18
C LEU A 52 0.35 1.71 -18.37
N ARG A 53 0.83 1.81 -17.14
CA ARG A 53 1.11 0.66 -16.26
C ARG A 53 -0.07 0.42 -15.32
N ARG A 54 -0.33 -0.84 -15.01
CA ARG A 54 -1.29 -1.26 -13.99
C ARG A 54 -0.59 -2.13 -12.95
N PRO A 55 -1.00 -2.06 -11.67
CA PRO A 55 -0.48 -2.97 -10.65
C PRO A 55 -0.64 -4.45 -11.02
N ASP A 56 -1.71 -4.79 -11.75
CA ASP A 56 -1.99 -6.16 -12.16
C ASP A 56 -1.10 -6.68 -13.30
N ASP A 57 -0.30 -5.81 -13.93
CA ASP A 57 0.73 -6.23 -14.90
C ASP A 57 1.88 -6.99 -14.19
N PHE A 58 2.00 -6.87 -12.87
CA PHE A 58 3.09 -7.48 -12.09
C PHE A 58 2.58 -8.64 -11.21
N ALA A 59 3.29 -9.77 -11.27
CA ALA A 59 3.06 -10.90 -10.37
C ALA A 59 3.62 -10.59 -8.98
N MET A 60 2.77 -10.04 -8.10
CA MET A 60 3.12 -9.64 -6.72
C MET A 60 2.25 -10.32 -5.63
N PRO A 61 2.10 -11.66 -5.62
CA PRO A 61 1.24 -12.34 -4.64
C PRO A 61 1.68 -12.19 -3.18
N ALA A 62 2.99 -12.17 -2.88
CA ALA A 62 3.46 -11.93 -1.52
C ALA A 62 3.15 -10.49 -1.09
N CYS A 63 3.40 -9.50 -1.94
CA CYS A 63 3.05 -8.11 -1.64
C CYS A 63 1.55 -7.94 -1.37
N ARG A 64 0.68 -8.53 -2.20
CA ARG A 64 -0.78 -8.48 -2.00
C ARG A 64 -1.18 -9.09 -0.66
N ARG A 65 -0.54 -10.18 -0.23
CA ARG A 65 -0.80 -10.81 1.06
C ARG A 65 -0.38 -9.93 2.24
N GLU A 66 0.79 -9.28 2.18
CA GLU A 66 1.22 -8.37 3.26
C GLU A 66 0.32 -7.12 3.35
N MET A 67 -0.19 -6.61 2.23
CA MET A 67 -1.08 -5.43 2.20
C MET A 67 -2.53 -5.74 2.59
N ALA A 68 -2.96 -6.99 2.51
CA ALA A 68 -4.31 -7.42 2.90
C ALA A 68 -4.46 -7.69 4.41
N ARG A 69 -3.41 -7.44 5.19
CA ARG A 69 -3.34 -7.65 6.63
C ARG A 69 -3.77 -6.38 7.38
#